data_AF-F0YN82-F1
#
_entry.id   AF-F0YN82-F1
#
_cell.length_a   1.000
_cell.length_b   1.000
_cell.length_c   1.000
_cell.angle_alpha   90.00
_cell.angle_beta   90.00
_cell.angle_gamma   90.00
#
_symmetry.space_group_name_H-M   'P 1'
#
loop_
_entity.id
_entity.type
_entity.pdbx_description
1 polymer ?
#
loop_
_entity_poly.entity_id
_entity_poly.type
_entity_poly.pdbx_seq_one_letter_code
_entity_poly.pdbx_strand_id
1 'polypeptide(L)'
;VFNHMRRAIKFIDRNMKEKKAVLVHCGRGISRSATLIIAMLMVRNKTSYVDALALASSKRACIYPNVGFQIQLCLFEKLDMRFGAVPDRVIAHLVLFLNDH
;
A
#
# COMPACT_ATOMS: atom_id res chain seq x y z
N VAL A 1 4.58 -15.18 -2.94
CA VAL A 1 4.31 -13.93 -2.17
C VAL A 1 3.98 -12.73 -3.07
N PHE A 2 4.82 -12.36 -4.04
CA PHE A 2 4.53 -11.25 -4.97
C PHE A 2 3.19 -11.38 -5.72
N ASN A 3 2.75 -12.61 -6.02
CA ASN A 3 1.45 -12.85 -6.64
C ASN A 3 0.27 -12.38 -5.77
N HIS A 4 0.33 -12.58 -4.44
CA HIS A 4 -0.71 -12.10 -3.53
C HIS A 4 -0.72 -10.58 -3.41
N MET A 5 0.46 -9.97 -3.34
CA MET A 5 0.62 -8.51 -3.33
C MET A 5 0.03 -7.89 -4.61
N ARG A 6 0.36 -8.43 -5.79
CA ARG A 6 -0.21 -7.99 -7.08
C ARG A 6 -1.73 -8.11 -7.14
N ARG A 7 -2.29 -9.23 -6.67
CA ARG A 7 -3.75 -9.44 -6.64
C ARG A 7 -4.43 -8.45 -5.69
N ALA A 8 -3.86 -8.22 -4.50
CA ALA A 8 -4.38 -7.27 -3.54
C ALA A 8 -4.36 -5.83 -4.08
N ILE A 9 -3.24 -5.40 -4.66
CA ILE A 9 -3.11 -4.08 -5.30
C ILE A 9 -4.16 -3.89 -6.39
N LYS A 10 -4.33 -4.86 -7.29
CA LYS A 10 -5.37 -4.81 -8.33
C LYS A 10 -6.78 -4.73 -7.76
N PHE A 11 -7.06 -5.46 -6.68
CA PHE A 11 -8.36 -5.43 -6.01
C PHE A 11 -8.63 -4.04 -5.40
N ILE A 12 -7.66 -3.48 -4.67
CA ILE A 12 -7.77 -2.15 -4.07
C ILE A 12 -7.97 -1.11 -5.18
N ASP A 13 -7.14 -1.13 -6.22
CA ASP A 13 -7.18 -0.15 -7.30
C ASP A 13 -8.51 -0.15 -8.05
N ARG A 14 -9.02 -1.34 -8.39
CA ARG A 14 -10.31 -1.49 -9.05
C ARG A 14 -11.45 -0.89 -8.23
N ASN A 15 -11.53 -1.24 -6.95
CA ASN A 15 -12.62 -0.74 -6.09
C ASN A 15 -12.50 0.77 -5.83
N MET A 16 -11.28 1.31 -5.70
CA MET A 16 -11.09 2.76 -5.59
C MET A 16 -11.51 3.49 -6.87
N LYS A 17 -11.26 2.94 -8.07
CA LYS A 17 -11.75 3.49 -9.35
C LYS A 17 -13.27 3.50 -9.45
N GLU A 18 -13.92 2.50 -8.87
CA GLU A 18 -15.38 2.42 -8.75
C GLU A 18 -15.95 3.29 -7.61
N LYS A 19 -15.14 4.16 -6.98
CA LYS A 19 -15.52 5.02 -5.85
C LYS A 19 -16.06 4.25 -4.64
N LYS A 20 -15.62 3.00 -4.45
CA LYS A 20 -15.97 2.18 -3.28
C LYS A 20 -14.94 2.36 -2.17
N ALA A 21 -15.40 2.27 -0.92
CA ALA A 21 -14.52 2.19 0.24
C ALA A 21 -13.85 0.80 0.31
N VAL A 22 -12.56 0.77 0.64
CA VAL A 22 -11.80 -0.48 0.79
C VAL A 22 -11.09 -0.47 2.14
N LEU A 23 -11.38 -1.49 2.96
CA LEU A 23 -10.69 -1.72 4.23
C LEU A 23 -9.54 -2.73 4.04
N VAL A 24 -8.32 -2.33 4.42
CA VAL A 24 -7.16 -3.22 4.46
C VAL A 24 -6.67 -3.33 5.89
N HIS A 25 -6.87 -4.49 6.51
CA HIS A 25 -6.48 -4.72 7.91
C HIS A 25 -5.60 -5.96 8.07
N CYS A 26 -4.93 -6.02 9.21
CA CYS A 26 -4.31 -7.21 9.74
C CYS A 26 -4.46 -7.18 11.27
N GLY A 27 -3.90 -8.14 12.00
CA GLY A 27 -4.12 -8.24 13.46
C GLY A 27 -3.82 -6.97 14.27
N ARG A 28 -2.82 -6.16 13.89
CA ARG A 28 -2.45 -4.92 14.61
C ARG A 28 -2.32 -3.68 13.73
N GLY A 29 -2.58 -3.81 12.43
CA GLY A 29 -2.38 -2.70 11.49
C GLY A 29 -0.93 -2.22 11.27
N ILE A 30 0.09 -2.93 11.79
CA ILE A 30 1.49 -2.46 11.80
C ILE A 30 2.33 -3.01 10.65
N SER A 31 2.14 -4.28 10.31
CA SER A 31 3.07 -5.01 9.44
C SER A 31 2.39 -5.48 8.15
N ARG A 32 1.61 -6.57 8.15
CA ARG A 32 1.01 -7.16 6.93
C ARG A 32 0.14 -6.18 6.13
N SER A 33 -0.80 -5.49 6.77
CA SER A 33 -1.65 -4.52 6.08
C SER A 33 -0.85 -3.30 5.62
N ALA A 34 0.07 -2.81 6.45
CA ALA A 34 0.95 -1.70 6.10
C ALA A 34 1.81 -2.01 4.87
N THR A 35 2.36 -3.22 4.75
CA THR A 35 3.10 -3.68 3.56
C THR A 35 2.27 -3.53 2.29
N LEU A 36 0.99 -3.93 2.32
CA LEU A 36 0.10 -3.80 1.16
C LEU A 36 -0.20 -2.34 0.82
N ILE A 37 -0.41 -1.49 1.84
CA ILE A 37 -0.62 -0.06 1.63
C ILE A 37 0.63 0.60 1.03
N ILE A 38 1.82 0.31 1.55
CA ILE A 38 3.07 0.85 1.03
C ILE A 38 3.28 0.42 -0.42
N ALA A 39 3.12 -0.87 -0.74
CA ALA A 39 3.23 -1.36 -2.11
C ALA A 39 2.22 -0.68 -3.05
N MET A 40 0.98 -0.45 -2.60
CA MET A 40 -0.04 0.26 -3.36
C MET A 40 0.34 1.73 -3.61
N LEU A 41 0.88 2.42 -2.61
CA LEU A 41 1.36 3.79 -2.73
C LEU A 41 2.53 3.88 -3.73
N MET A 42 3.50 2.97 -3.65
CA MET A 42 4.61 2.88 -4.61
C MET A 42 4.09 2.75 -6.05
N VAL A 43 3.14 1.85 -6.28
CA VAL A 43 2.56 1.63 -7.63
C VAL A 43 1.78 2.85 -8.13
N ARG A 44 0.90 3.42 -7.30
CA ARG A 44 0.04 4.52 -7.74
C ARG A 44 0.82 5.82 -7.95
N ASN A 45 1.71 6.14 -7.02
CA ASN A 45 2.41 7.42 -7.02
C ASN A 45 3.75 7.35 -7.76
N LYS A 46 4.17 6.16 -8.20
CA LYS A 46 5.49 5.91 -8.81
C LYS A 46 6.64 6.40 -7.92
N THR A 47 6.50 6.19 -6.61
CA THR A 47 7.47 6.63 -5.60
C THR A 47 8.32 5.48 -5.11
N SER A 48 9.50 5.79 -4.57
CA SER A 48 10.36 4.81 -3.93
C SER A 48 9.69 4.14 -2.73
N TYR A 49 10.23 3.01 -2.26
CA TYR A 49 9.80 2.40 -1.00
C TYR A 49 9.90 3.39 0.17
N VAL A 50 10.99 4.17 0.21
CA VAL A 50 11.26 5.12 1.31
C VAL A 50 10.20 6.22 1.34
N ASP A 51 9.87 6.79 0.19
CA ASP A 51 8.85 7.86 0.09
C ASP A 51 7.45 7.33 0.40
N ALA A 52 7.12 6.14 -0.08
CA ALA A 52 5.84 5.50 0.19
C ALA A 52 5.69 5.13 1.68
N LEU A 53 6.77 4.67 2.31
CA LEU A 53 6.82 4.42 3.75
C LEU A 53 6.64 5.72 4.53
N ALA A 54 7.35 6.79 4.17
CA ALA A 54 7.23 8.09 4.83
C ALA A 54 5.80 8.63 4.74
N LEU A 55 5.17 8.53 3.56
CA LEU A 55 3.78 8.93 3.38
C LEU A 55 2.83 8.07 4.24
N ALA A 56 3.01 6.75 4.27
CA ALA A 56 2.19 5.86 5.09
C ALA A 56 2.35 6.19 6.59
N SER A 57 3.58 6.37 7.06
CA SER A 57 3.90 6.73 8.44
C SER A 57 3.35 8.10 8.84
N SER A 58 3.28 9.06 7.91
CA SER A 58 2.63 10.37 8.16
C SER A 58 1.12 10.26 8.44
N LYS A 59 0.49 9.16 8.01
CA LYS A 59 -0.94 8.88 8.24
C LYS A 59 -1.17 7.92 9.40
N ARG A 60 -0.20 7.04 9.70
CA ARG A 60 -0.24 6.12 10.85
C ARG A 60 1.18 5.89 11.38
N ALA A 61 1.52 6.55 12.48
CA ALA A 61 2.86 6.54 13.06
C ALA A 61 3.37 5.15 13.47
N CYS A 62 2.48 4.19 13.78
CA CYS A 62 2.89 2.84 14.17
C CYS A 62 3.23 1.92 12.99
N ILE A 63 3.17 2.40 11.74
CA ILE A 63 3.52 1.57 10.58
C ILE A 63 4.98 1.14 10.66
N TYR A 64 5.18 -0.18 10.67
CA TYR A 64 6.50 -0.79 10.73
C TYR A 64 6.43 -2.22 10.17
N PRO A 65 6.55 -2.39 8.83
CA PRO A 65 6.66 -3.70 8.21
C PRO A 65 7.82 -4.47 8.84
N ASN A 66 7.67 -5.80 8.99
CA ASN A 66 8.80 -6.60 9.46
C ASN A 66 9.92 -6.60 8.41
N VAL A 67 11.15 -6.90 8.82
CA VAL A 67 12.34 -6.87 7.95
C VAL A 67 12.13 -7.67 6.65
N GLY A 68 11.49 -8.84 6.73
CA GLY A 68 11.18 -9.64 5.54
C GLY A 68 10.26 -8.93 4.54
N PHE A 69 9.25 -8.20 5.01
CA PHE A 69 8.40 -7.38 4.15
C PHE A 69 9.10 -6.13 3.62
N GLN A 70 9.97 -5.50 4.41
CA GLN A 70 10.77 -4.37 3.93
C GLN A 70 11.67 -4.81 2.77
N ILE A 71 12.36 -5.94 2.90
CA ILE A 71 13.17 -6.53 1.82
C ILE A 71 12.30 -6.83 0.59
N GLN A 72 11.12 -7.40 0.77
CA GLN A 72 10.20 -7.67 -0.33
C GLN A 72 9.73 -6.39 -1.04
N LEU A 73 9.50 -5.29 -0.32
CA LEU A 73 9.13 -4.00 -0.90
C LEU A 73 10.29 -3.37 -1.68
N CYS A 74 11.51 -3.42 -1.14
CA CYS A 74 12.70 -2.97 -1.87
C CYS A 74 12.95 -3.80 -3.14
N LEU A 75 12.73 -5.12 -3.09
CA LEU A 75 12.79 -5.97 -4.27
C LEU A 75 11.67 -5.64 -5.26
N PHE A 76 10.48 -5.36 -4.78
CA PHE A 76 9.34 -4.94 -5.61
C PHE A 76 9.62 -3.64 -6.36
N GLU A 77 10.30 -2.68 -5.73
CA GLU A 77 10.77 -1.45 -6.38
C GLU A 77 11.75 -1.74 -7.52
N LYS A 78 12.73 -2.61 -7.28
CA LYS A 78 13.81 -2.93 -8.24
C LYS A 78 13.35 -3.79 -9.42
N LEU A 79 12.35 -4.66 -9.23
CA LEU A 79 11.86 -5.59 -10.24
C LEU A 79 10.86 -4.96 -11.24
N ASP A 80 10.91 -3.64 -11.37
CA ASP A 80 10.18 -2.78 -12.32
C ASP A 80 8.72 -2.50 -11.94
N MET A 81 8.47 -1.24 -11.54
CA MET A 81 7.16 -0.63 -11.23
C MET A 81 6.30 -0.40 -12.49
N ARG A 82 6.43 -1.21 -13.55
CA ARG A 82 5.58 -1.15 -14.75
C ARG A 82 4.25 -1.86 -14.50
N PHE A 83 3.44 -1.29 -13.63
CA PHE A 83 2.00 -1.50 -13.67
C PHE A 83 1.42 -0.30 -14.43
N GLY A 84 0.79 -0.59 -15.57
CA GLY A 84 0.30 0.42 -16.52
C GLY A 84 -0.35 1.62 -15.85
N ALA A 85 -0.04 2.82 -16.37
CA ALA A 85 -0.43 4.13 -15.87
C ALA A 85 -1.85 4.13 -15.25
N VAL A 86 -1.91 4.39 -13.94
CA VAL A 86 -3.18 4.60 -13.23
C VAL A 86 -3.36 6.10 -13.08
N PRO A 87 -4.51 6.67 -13.50
CA PRO A 87 -4.74 8.10 -13.41
C PRO A 87 -4.77 8.61 -11.96
N ASP A 88 -4.15 9.77 -11.77
CA ASP A 88 -4.24 10.57 -10.56
C ASP A 88 -5.67 11.00 -10.29
N ARG A 89 -6.19 10.59 -9.14
CA ARG A 89 -7.00 11.38 -8.17
C ARG A 89 -7.71 10.43 -7.19
N VAL A 90 -7.97 10.97 -6.01
CA VAL A 90 -8.67 10.41 -4.83
C VAL A 90 -7.77 9.76 -3.77
N ILE A 91 -7.00 10.62 -3.10
CA ILE A 91 -6.59 10.45 -1.70
C ILE A 91 -7.77 10.94 -0.84
N ALA A 92 -8.69 10.06 -0.44
CA ALA A 92 -9.70 10.42 0.57
C ALA A 92 -10.22 9.22 1.37
N HIS A 93 -10.27 8.01 0.81
CA HIS A 93 -10.92 6.88 1.49
C HIS A 93 -9.99 5.86 2.17
N LEU A 94 -8.67 5.96 1.98
CA LEU A 94 -7.72 5.07 2.67
C LEU A 94 -7.48 5.45 4.15
N VAL A 95 -8.03 6.59 4.60
CA VAL A 95 -7.72 7.22 5.90
C VAL A 95 -8.66 6.76 7.03
N LEU A 96 -9.77 6.07 6.75
CA LEU A 96 -10.82 5.90 7.77
C LEU A 96 -10.74 4.68 8.69
N PHE A 97 -9.78 3.75 8.55
CA PHE A 97 -9.80 2.55 9.41
C PHE A 97 -8.42 2.08 9.87
N LEU A 98 -7.57 3.04 10.24
CA LEU A 98 -6.40 2.74 11.06
C LEU A 98 -6.66 3.01 12.56
N ASN A 99 -7.90 3.35 12.94
CA ASN A 99 -8.30 3.80 14.29
C ASN A 99 -9.28 2.90 15.06
N ASP A 100 -9.69 1.74 14.57
CA ASP A 100 -10.51 0.83 15.39
C ASP A 100 -9.65 -0.27 16.03
N HIS A 101 -9.39 -0.03 17.33
CA HIS A 101 -8.85 -0.87 18.40
C HIS A 101 -7.33 -1.13 18.45
#